data_AF-A0A6B0ZBY2-F1
#
_entry.id   AF-A0A6B0ZBY2-F1
#
_cell.length_a   1.000
_cell.length_b   1.000
_cell.length_c   1.000
_cell.angle_alpha   90.00
_cell.angle_beta   90.00
_cell.angle_gamma   90.00
#
_symmetry.space_group_name_H-M   'P 1'
#
loop_
_entity.id
_entity.type
_entity.pdbx_description
1 polymer ?
#
loop_
_entity_poly.entity_id
_entity_poly.type
_entity_poly.pdbx_seq_one_letter_code
_entity_poly.pdbx_strand_id
1 'polypeptide(L)'
;MLPTTARRYRGRIFLLRNPGPGRPDVTRHRVEHVSEFSYGEAVHGNLMLLRLHPSEDFGQRVLSFRLKVRPSADWVACEDAFGNRCHLLSIHRRHRHATVRASSEVETAATPPLPERIDANAWNALSDPGVSLRYWEFLTPGGLARPVPALDAFVE
;
A
#
# COMPACT_ATOMS: atom_id res chain seq x y z
N MET A 1 15.16 -21.39 16.21
CA MET A 1 15.90 -20.12 16.32
C MET A 1 15.64 -19.32 15.04
N LEU A 2 14.76 -18.32 15.07
CA LEU A 2 14.55 -17.43 13.92
C LEU A 2 15.82 -16.59 13.76
N PRO A 3 16.53 -16.61 12.61
CA PRO A 3 17.75 -15.85 12.46
C PRO A 3 17.44 -14.36 12.56
N THR A 4 18.25 -13.66 13.35
CA THR A 4 18.20 -12.24 13.69
C THR A 4 17.97 -11.37 12.44
N THR A 5 16.76 -10.83 12.26
CA THR A 5 16.40 -10.00 11.11
C THR A 5 16.83 -8.56 11.36
N ALA A 6 18.08 -8.21 11.00
CA ALA A 6 18.46 -6.81 10.91
C ALA A 6 17.85 -6.21 9.63
N ARG A 7 16.64 -5.66 9.75
CA ARG A 7 15.93 -4.98 8.66
C ARG A 7 16.33 -3.50 8.67
N ARG A 8 17.07 -3.05 7.66
CA ARG A 8 17.35 -1.63 7.49
C ARG A 8 16.37 -1.04 6.47
N TYR A 9 15.47 -0.20 6.97
CA TYR A 9 14.53 0.54 6.15
C TYR A 9 15.13 1.90 5.77
N ARG A 10 15.17 2.23 4.47
CA ARG A 10 15.48 3.58 3.98
C ARG A 10 14.45 3.98 2.91
N GLY A 11 13.32 4.53 3.35
CA GLY A 11 12.42 5.28 2.48
C GLY A 11 12.99 6.67 2.19
N ARG A 12 13.00 7.11 0.92
CA ARG A 12 13.36 8.48 0.52
C ARG A 12 12.36 9.00 -0.50
N ILE A 13 11.56 9.99 -0.11
CA ILE A 13 10.67 10.68 -1.04
C ILE A 13 11.42 11.87 -1.62
N PHE A 14 11.52 11.96 -2.95
CA PHE A 14 12.06 13.12 -3.64
C PHE A 14 10.90 13.95 -4.20
N LEU A 15 10.72 15.14 -3.66
CA LEU A 15 9.75 16.09 -4.19
C LEU A 15 10.32 16.70 -5.48
N LEU A 16 9.93 16.15 -6.64
CA LEU A 16 10.12 16.83 -7.92
C LEU A 16 8.98 17.83 -8.10
N ARG A 17 9.02 18.95 -7.37
CA ARG A 17 8.00 19.99 -7.51
C ARG A 17 8.15 20.61 -8.91
N ASN A 18 7.43 20.05 -9.88
CA ASN A 18 7.34 20.57 -11.22
C ASN A 18 5.84 20.79 -11.48
N PRO A 19 5.33 22.03 -11.32
CA PRO A 19 3.95 22.31 -11.70
C PRO A 19 3.82 21.98 -13.19
N GLY A 20 2.94 21.04 -13.52
CA GLY A 20 2.68 20.70 -14.92
C GLY A 20 2.22 21.94 -15.69
N PRO A 21 2.57 22.10 -16.97
CA PRO A 21 2.09 23.23 -17.76
C PRO A 21 0.55 23.21 -17.82
N GLY A 22 -0.10 24.24 -17.26
CA GLY A 22 -1.54 24.49 -17.43
C GLY A 22 -2.51 23.97 -16.35
N ARG A 23 -2.04 23.37 -15.24
CA ARG A 23 -2.91 23.00 -14.10
C ARG A 23 -2.25 23.36 -12.75
N PRO A 24 -2.61 24.50 -12.12
CA PRO A 24 -1.97 24.96 -10.89
C PRO A 24 -2.17 24.01 -9.70
N ASP A 25 -3.19 23.14 -9.74
CA ASP A 25 -3.53 22.23 -8.64
C ASP A 25 -2.87 20.84 -8.73
N VAL A 26 -2.08 20.56 -9.77
CA VAL A 26 -1.43 19.25 -9.95
C VAL A 26 0.05 19.33 -9.60
N THR A 27 0.47 18.56 -8.59
CA THR A 27 1.88 18.42 -8.20
C THR A 27 2.43 17.05 -8.58
N ARG A 28 3.56 17.04 -9.28
CA ARG A 28 4.26 15.80 -9.60
C ARG A 28 5.24 15.43 -8.47
N HIS A 29 5.40 14.15 -8.21
CA HIS A 29 6.33 13.63 -7.21
C HIS A 29 7.08 12.41 -7.73
N ARG A 30 8.32 12.24 -7.26
CA ARG A 30 9.09 11.01 -7.47
C ARG A 30 9.37 10.32 -6.14
N VAL A 31 8.85 9.11 -6.00
CA VAL A 31 8.97 8.33 -4.77
C VAL A 31 10.00 7.22 -4.99
N GLU A 32 10.97 7.10 -4.08
CA GLU A 32 11.97 6.04 -4.09
C GLU A 32 11.96 5.30 -2.74
N HIS A 33 11.54 4.05 -2.75
CA HIS A 33 11.55 3.20 -1.57
C HIS A 33 12.62 2.13 -1.69
N VAL A 34 13.48 2.01 -0.68
CA VAL A 34 14.48 0.95 -0.61
C VAL A 34 14.33 0.18 0.70
N SER A 35 14.11 -1.13 0.59
CA SER A 35 14.16 -2.07 1.71
C SER A 35 15.36 -2.98 1.56
N GLU A 36 16.20 -3.02 2.59
CA GLU A 36 17.38 -3.88 2.66
C GLU A 36 17.20 -4.90 3.77
N PHE A 37 17.36 -6.17 3.40
CA PHE A 37 17.27 -7.32 4.28
C PHE A 37 18.66 -7.94 4.41
N SER A 38 19.10 -8.16 5.63
CA SER A 38 20.33 -8.87 5.95
C SER A 38 20.03 -9.99 6.92
N TYR A 39 20.45 -11.20 6.56
CA TYR A 39 20.24 -12.42 7.34
C TYR A 39 21.55 -12.87 7.97
N GLY A 40 21.50 -13.31 9.24
CA GLY A 40 22.68 -13.85 9.92
C GLY A 40 23.26 -15.08 9.23
N GLU A 41 22.39 -15.88 8.59
CA GLU A 41 22.78 -17.03 7.78
C GLU A 41 22.11 -17.01 6.41
N ALA A 42 22.64 -17.79 5.47
CA ALA A 42 22.10 -17.83 4.11
C ALA A 42 20.75 -18.56 4.08
N VAL A 43 19.72 -17.87 3.57
CA VAL A 43 18.37 -18.40 3.43
C VAL A 43 18.17 -19.06 2.07
N HIS A 44 17.27 -20.04 2.01
CA HIS A 44 16.82 -20.69 0.78
C HIS A 44 15.35 -20.33 0.57
N GLY A 45 15.04 -19.64 -0.54
CA GLY A 45 13.70 -19.11 -0.73
C GLY A 45 13.43 -17.86 0.13
N ASN A 46 12.84 -16.84 -0.48
CA ASN A 46 12.27 -15.71 0.25
C ASN A 46 10.97 -15.29 -0.46
N LEU A 47 9.84 -15.46 0.22
CA LEU A 47 8.52 -15.08 -0.26
C LEU A 47 8.07 -13.83 0.48
N MET A 48 7.69 -12.77 -0.25
CA MET A 48 7.27 -11.50 0.32
C MET A 48 6.05 -10.95 -0.42
N LEU A 49 5.09 -10.42 0.33
CA LEU A 49 4.02 -9.59 -0.22
C LEU A 49 4.42 -8.11 -0.11
N LEU A 50 4.58 -7.45 -1.25
CA LEU A 50 5.02 -6.05 -1.32
C LEU A 50 3.83 -5.13 -1.59
N ARG A 51 3.53 -4.26 -0.62
CA ARG A 51 2.58 -3.15 -0.72
C ARG A 51 3.32 -1.84 -0.97
N LEU A 52 3.98 -1.73 -2.13
CA LEU A 52 4.85 -0.60 -2.47
C LEU A 52 4.36 0.20 -3.69
N HIS A 53 3.32 -0.27 -4.38
CA HIS A 53 2.69 0.50 -5.45
C HIS A 53 1.89 1.64 -4.82
N PRO A 54 2.09 2.91 -5.23
CA PRO A 54 1.24 4.00 -4.76
C PRO A 54 -0.22 3.76 -5.14
N SER A 55 -1.14 4.21 -4.31
CA SER A 55 -2.58 4.15 -4.61
C SER A 55 -2.94 5.04 -5.81
N GLU A 56 -3.99 4.69 -6.52
CA GLU A 56 -4.55 5.48 -7.62
C GLU A 56 -6.00 5.81 -7.26
N ASP A 57 -6.32 7.09 -7.16
CA ASP A 57 -7.62 7.60 -6.71
C ASP A 57 -7.90 9.02 -7.27
N PHE A 58 -8.95 9.67 -6.77
CA PHE A 58 -9.36 11.00 -7.21
C PHE A 58 -8.31 12.10 -6.97
N GLY A 59 -7.46 11.93 -5.97
CA GLY A 59 -6.40 12.87 -5.61
C GLY A 59 -5.01 12.45 -6.11
N GLN A 60 -4.83 11.23 -6.62
CA GLN A 60 -3.53 10.75 -7.06
C GLN A 60 -3.59 9.84 -8.28
N ARG A 61 -2.74 10.13 -9.28
CA ARG A 61 -2.54 9.31 -10.47
C ARG A 61 -1.12 8.75 -10.52
N VAL A 62 -0.97 7.46 -10.81
CA VAL A 62 0.36 6.83 -10.96
C VAL A 62 0.79 6.91 -12.42
N LEU A 63 1.90 7.60 -12.67
CA LEU A 63 2.43 7.83 -14.02
C LEU A 63 3.39 6.72 -14.44
N SER A 64 4.21 6.28 -13.49
CA SER A 64 5.08 5.13 -13.69
C SER A 64 5.38 4.45 -12.36
N PHE A 65 5.58 3.14 -12.42
CA PHE A 65 6.02 2.32 -11.31
C PHE A 65 7.07 1.33 -11.80
N ARG A 66 8.15 1.16 -11.05
CA ARG A 66 9.19 0.18 -11.36
C ARG A 66 9.69 -0.49 -10.11
N LEU A 67 9.68 -1.81 -10.11
CA LEU A 67 10.24 -2.65 -9.06
C LEU A 67 11.57 -3.26 -9.55
N LYS A 68 12.61 -3.14 -8.73
CA LYS A 68 13.90 -3.80 -8.92
C LYS A 68 14.27 -4.56 -7.67
N VAL A 69 14.55 -5.85 -7.81
CA VAL A 69 14.91 -6.72 -6.69
C VAL A 69 16.26 -7.38 -6.94
N ARG A 70 17.07 -7.45 -5.89
CA ARG A 70 18.36 -8.14 -5.88
C ARG A 70 18.42 -9.05 -4.66
N PRO A 71 18.83 -10.32 -4.79
CA PRO A 71 19.06 -11.04 -6.05
C PRO A 71 17.79 -11.13 -6.91
N SER A 72 17.92 -11.59 -8.16
CA SER A 72 16.78 -11.69 -9.08
C SER A 72 15.65 -12.49 -8.46
N ALA A 73 14.43 -12.03 -8.72
CA ALA A 73 13.22 -12.55 -8.12
C ALA A 73 12.11 -12.62 -9.18
N ASP A 74 11.30 -13.66 -9.09
CA ASP A 74 10.05 -13.75 -9.82
C ASP A 74 8.97 -13.04 -9.01
N TRP A 75 8.00 -12.44 -9.69
CA TRP A 75 6.89 -11.79 -9.01
C TRP A 75 5.63 -11.79 -9.85
N VAL A 76 4.50 -11.70 -9.17
CA VAL A 76 3.17 -11.55 -9.77
C VAL A 76 2.44 -10.40 -9.09
N ALA A 77 1.73 -9.58 -9.88
CA ALA A 77 0.85 -8.55 -9.35
C ALA A 77 -0.42 -9.19 -8.79
N CYS A 78 -0.92 -8.64 -7.70
CA CYS A 78 -2.17 -9.02 -7.08
C CYS A 78 -2.87 -7.79 -6.50
N GLU A 79 -4.12 -7.93 -6.13
CA GLU A 79 -4.89 -6.92 -5.41
C GLU A 79 -5.22 -7.50 -4.04
N ASP A 80 -4.99 -6.73 -2.97
CA ASP A 80 -5.47 -7.13 -1.65
C ASP A 80 -6.95 -6.73 -1.47
N ALA A 81 -7.56 -7.21 -0.40
CA ALA A 81 -8.98 -7.01 -0.16
C ALA A 81 -9.39 -5.54 0.09
N PHE A 82 -8.41 -4.64 0.24
CA PHE A 82 -8.65 -3.19 0.34
C PHE A 82 -8.46 -2.47 -1.01
N GLY A 83 -8.24 -3.22 -2.09
CA GLY A 83 -7.99 -2.67 -3.43
C GLY A 83 -6.55 -2.22 -3.67
N ASN A 84 -5.61 -2.51 -2.76
CA ASN A 84 -4.22 -2.09 -2.96
C ASN A 84 -3.52 -3.00 -3.96
N ARG A 85 -2.85 -2.41 -4.95
CA ARG A 85 -1.95 -3.16 -5.84
C ARG A 85 -0.73 -3.66 -5.08
N CYS A 86 -0.62 -4.97 -5.02
CA CYS A 86 0.43 -5.70 -4.31
C CYS A 86 1.28 -6.49 -5.31
N HIS A 87 2.47 -6.89 -4.87
CA HIS A 87 3.34 -7.79 -5.64
C HIS A 87 3.78 -8.95 -4.75
N LEU A 88 3.37 -10.17 -5.09
CA LEU A 88 3.88 -11.37 -4.45
C LEU A 88 5.20 -11.74 -5.12
N LEU A 89 6.28 -11.71 -4.36
CA LEU A 89 7.65 -11.86 -4.84
C LEU A 89 8.30 -13.10 -4.27
N SER A 90 9.01 -13.86 -5.11
CA SER A 90 9.76 -15.06 -4.76
C SER A 90 11.22 -14.97 -5.19
N ILE A 91 12.14 -15.10 -4.22
CA ILE A 91 13.58 -15.21 -4.47
C ILE A 91 14.03 -16.65 -4.27
N HIS A 92 14.35 -17.35 -5.35
CA HIS A 92 14.79 -18.75 -5.26
C HIS A 92 16.28 -18.91 -4.94
N ARG A 93 17.12 -17.97 -5.37
CA ARG A 93 18.58 -18.04 -5.17
C ARG A 93 18.94 -17.95 -3.69
N ARG A 94 19.81 -18.84 -3.20
CA ARG A 94 20.39 -18.76 -1.85
C ARG A 94 21.11 -17.42 -1.64
N HIS A 95 20.80 -16.71 -0.58
CA HIS A 95 21.35 -15.37 -0.31
C HIS A 95 21.42 -15.05 1.18
N ARG A 96 22.29 -14.10 1.53
CA ARG A 96 22.34 -13.46 2.88
C ARG A 96 21.83 -12.03 2.88
N HIS A 97 21.67 -11.43 1.69
CA HIS A 97 21.20 -10.08 1.51
C HIS A 97 20.14 -10.03 0.41
N ALA A 98 19.10 -9.23 0.63
CA ALA A 98 18.13 -8.88 -0.40
C ALA A 98 17.86 -7.38 -0.36
N THR A 99 17.70 -6.77 -1.54
CA THR A 99 17.33 -5.37 -1.70
C THR A 99 16.12 -5.30 -2.61
N VAL A 100 15.08 -4.62 -2.13
CA VAL A 100 13.88 -4.29 -2.91
C VAL A 100 13.85 -2.78 -3.10
N ARG A 101 13.84 -2.33 -4.36
CA ARG A 101 13.73 -0.93 -4.73
C ARG A 101 12.48 -0.69 -5.56
N ALA A 102 11.59 0.15 -5.06
CA ALA A 102 10.44 0.65 -5.80
C ALA A 102 10.67 2.11 -6.16
N SER A 103 10.49 2.45 -7.43
CA SER A 103 10.58 3.81 -7.95
C SER A 103 9.23 4.15 -8.59
N SER A 104 8.68 5.31 -8.26
CA SER A 104 7.38 5.73 -8.77
C SER A 104 7.39 7.20 -9.13
N GLU A 105 6.61 7.54 -10.14
CA GLU A 105 6.27 8.92 -10.47
C GLU A 105 4.76 9.05 -10.37
N VAL A 106 4.30 10.02 -9.57
CA VAL A 106 2.88 10.24 -9.31
C VAL A 106 2.53 11.70 -9.52
N GLU A 107 1.30 11.95 -9.92
CA GLU A 107 0.67 13.27 -9.86
C GLU A 107 -0.34 13.27 -8.74
N THR A 108 -0.29 14.28 -7.90
CA THR A 108 -1.30 14.55 -6.87
C THR A 108 -2.07 15.80 -7.27
N ALA A 109 -3.36 15.81 -6.95
CA ALA A 109 -4.25 16.95 -7.13
C ALA A 109 -5.06 17.16 -5.86
N ALA A 110 -5.70 18.32 -5.73
CA ALA A 110 -6.68 18.52 -4.67
C ALA A 110 -7.80 17.46 -4.81
N THR A 111 -7.99 16.66 -3.76
CA THR A 111 -9.12 15.72 -3.70
C THR A 111 -10.43 16.53 -3.70
N PRO A 112 -11.44 16.14 -4.50
CA PRO A 112 -12.74 16.78 -4.43
C PRO A 112 -13.29 16.71 -3.00
N PRO A 113 -14.00 17.76 -2.53
CA PRO A 113 -14.58 17.74 -1.20
C PRO A 113 -15.56 16.57 -1.09
N LEU A 114 -15.53 15.91 0.06
CA LEU A 114 -16.57 14.94 0.42
C LEU A 114 -17.92 15.66 0.53
N PRO A 115 -19.03 14.97 0.26
CA PRO A 115 -20.35 15.55 0.49
C PRO A 115 -20.49 15.93 1.96
N GLU A 116 -21.07 17.10 2.24
CA GLU A 116 -21.28 17.60 3.61
C GLU A 116 -22.17 16.65 4.42
N ARG A 117 -23.11 15.99 3.75
CA ARG A 117 -23.99 14.99 4.33
C ARG A 117 -24.22 13.85 3.33
N ILE A 118 -24.34 12.65 3.87
CA ILE A 118 -24.86 11.48 3.16
C ILE A 118 -26.29 11.21 3.66
N ASP A 119 -27.06 10.49 2.85
CA ASP A 119 -28.41 10.07 3.23
C ASP A 119 -28.36 9.19 4.50
N ALA A 120 -29.36 9.30 5.38
CA ALA A 120 -29.40 8.52 6.61
C ALA A 120 -29.46 6.99 6.33
N ASN A 121 -30.02 6.58 5.20
CA ASN A 121 -30.05 5.18 4.76
C ASN A 121 -28.76 4.73 4.07
N ALA A 122 -27.75 5.59 3.92
CA ALA A 122 -26.46 5.17 3.35
C ALA A 122 -25.83 4.00 4.15
N TRP A 123 -26.08 3.95 5.46
CA TRP A 123 -25.67 2.82 6.30
C TRP A 123 -26.40 1.52 5.95
N ASN A 124 -27.69 1.60 5.59
CA ASN A 124 -28.46 0.43 5.15
C ASN A 124 -27.91 -0.15 3.83
N ALA A 125 -27.32 0.68 2.98
CA ALA A 125 -26.66 0.20 1.76
C ALA A 125 -25.46 -0.71 2.04
N LEU A 126 -24.82 -0.59 3.22
CA LEU A 126 -23.74 -1.50 3.63
C LEU A 126 -24.26 -2.88 4.03
N SER A 127 -25.55 -3.01 4.37
CA SER A 127 -26.20 -4.29 4.68
C SER A 127 -26.59 -5.08 3.44
N ASP A 128 -26.50 -4.50 2.24
CA ASP A 128 -26.70 -5.24 1.00
C ASP A 128 -25.71 -6.42 0.91
N PRO A 129 -26.13 -7.65 0.58
CA PRO A 129 -25.23 -8.80 0.52
C PRO A 129 -24.06 -8.64 -0.47
N GLY A 130 -24.27 -7.95 -1.59
CA GLY A 130 -23.22 -7.69 -2.57
C GLY A 130 -22.19 -6.69 -2.06
N VAL A 131 -22.66 -5.63 -1.39
CA VAL A 131 -21.79 -4.62 -0.76
C VAL A 131 -21.04 -5.21 0.43
N SER A 132 -21.74 -5.86 1.34
CA SER A 132 -21.16 -6.43 2.56
C SER A 132 -20.10 -7.49 2.28
N LEU A 133 -20.32 -8.36 1.29
CA LEU A 133 -19.31 -9.34 0.87
C LEU A 133 -18.10 -8.65 0.23
N ARG A 134 -18.33 -7.65 -0.63
CA ARG A 134 -17.24 -6.93 -1.30
C ARG A 134 -16.37 -6.14 -0.33
N TYR A 135 -16.96 -5.59 0.72
CA TYR A 135 -16.28 -4.76 1.73
C TYR A 135 -16.16 -5.47 3.08
N TRP A 136 -16.20 -6.80 3.10
CA TRP A 136 -16.20 -7.60 4.32
C TRP A 136 -15.08 -7.23 5.29
N GLU A 137 -13.87 -7.02 4.77
CA GLU A 137 -12.67 -6.65 5.54
C GLU A 137 -12.76 -5.26 6.19
N PHE A 138 -13.62 -4.37 5.68
CA PHE A 138 -13.88 -3.07 6.29
C PHE A 138 -15.04 -3.12 7.30
N LEU A 139 -16.01 -4.01 7.10
CA LEU A 139 -17.24 -4.10 7.89
C LEU A 139 -17.11 -5.06 9.08
N THR A 140 -16.13 -5.95 9.05
CA THR A 140 -15.90 -6.92 10.11
C THR A 140 -14.83 -6.42 11.08
N PRO A 141 -15.02 -6.56 12.41
CA PRO A 141 -14.01 -6.20 13.38
C PRO A 141 -12.67 -6.89 13.11
N GLY A 142 -11.62 -6.09 12.92
CA GLY A 142 -10.27 -6.57 12.70
C GLY A 142 -9.54 -6.88 14.02
N GLY A 143 -8.46 -7.65 13.93
CA GLY A 143 -7.62 -7.96 15.11
C GLY A 143 -6.90 -6.73 15.71
N LEU A 144 -6.63 -5.71 14.90
CA LEU A 144 -5.87 -4.50 15.27
C LEU A 144 -6.75 -3.29 15.65
N ALA A 145 -7.99 -3.24 15.16
CA ALA A 145 -8.96 -2.21 15.49
C ALA A 145 -10.16 -2.89 16.16
N ARG A 146 -10.14 -2.92 17.49
CA ARG A 146 -11.18 -3.57 18.29
C ARG A 146 -12.14 -2.53 18.83
N PRO A 147 -13.45 -2.79 18.82
CA PRO A 147 -14.40 -1.95 19.53
C PRO A 147 -14.03 -1.91 21.01
N VAL A 148 -14.20 -0.74 21.61
CA VAL A 148 -14.01 -0.50 23.03
C VAL A 148 -15.33 -0.01 23.62
N PRO A 149 -15.60 -0.20 24.93
CA PRO A 149 -16.88 0.20 25.52
C PRO A 149 -17.26 1.67 25.27
N ALA A 150 -16.27 2.55 25.16
CA ALA A 150 -16.50 3.96 24.84
C ALA A 150 -17.02 4.19 23.40
N LEU A 151 -16.65 3.32 22.45
CA LEU A 151 -17.20 3.35 21.10
C LEU A 151 -18.64 2.83 21.08
N ASP A 152 -18.92 1.74 21.81
CA ASP A 152 -20.26 1.18 21.88
C ASP A 152 -21.26 2.19 22.49
N ALA A 153 -20.87 2.85 23.58
CA ALA A 153 -21.66 3.90 24.22
C ALA A 153 -21.81 5.18 23.38
N PHE A 154 -20.99 5.38 22.35
CA PHE A 154 -21.13 6.50 21.42
C PHE A 154 -22.07 6.18 20.25
N VAL A 155 -22.20 4.90 19.90
CA VAL A 155 -23.02 4.42 18.77
C VAL A 155 -24.47 4.19 19.20
N GLU A 156 -24.73 3.92 20.49
CA GLU A 156 -26.07 3.97 21.11
C GLU A 156 -26.68 5.38 21.15
#